data_AF-A0A369R863-F1
#
_entry.id   AF-A0A369R863-F1
#
_cell.length_a   1.000
_cell.length_b   1.000
_cell.length_c   1.000
_cell.angle_alpha   90.00
_cell.angle_beta   90.00
_cell.angle_gamma   90.00
#
_symmetry.space_group_name_H-M   'P 1'
#
loop_
_entity.id
_entity.type
_entity.pdbx_description
1 polymer ?
#
loop_
_entity_poly.entity_id
_entity_poly.type
_entity_poly.pdbx_seq_one_letter_code
_entity_poly.pdbx_strand_id
1 'polypeptide(L)'
;MLSFEELRGAMKGEIFIHQNLAEHDVRKVDAVADVVIRPSGKKELKTVLKILHQSRFPHVVIDRKGRVVFPDKRYHGAVIVLE
;
A
#
# COMPACT_ATOMS: atom_id res chain seq x y z
N MET A 1 16.67 2.06 -5.59
CA MET A 1 16.22 2.40 -4.23
C MET A 1 14.90 3.14 -4.37
N LEU A 2 13.85 2.75 -3.63
CA LEU A 2 12.62 3.53 -3.56
C LEU A 2 12.92 4.80 -2.75
N SER A 3 12.82 5.99 -3.35
CA SER A 3 12.87 7.22 -2.58
C SER A 3 11.48 7.53 -2.02
N PHE A 4 11.35 7.46 -0.70
CA PHE A 4 10.08 7.72 -0.01
C PHE A 4 9.61 9.17 -0.17
N GLU A 5 10.56 10.10 -0.34
CA GLU A 5 10.28 11.50 -0.65
C GLU A 5 9.68 11.68 -2.04
N GLU A 6 10.15 10.92 -3.03
CA GLU A 6 9.54 10.91 -4.37
C GLU A 6 8.10 10.36 -4.33
N LEU A 7 7.87 9.30 -3.55
CA LEU A 7 6.53 8.72 -3.40
C LEU A 7 5.56 9.69 -2.71
N ARG A 8 6.00 10.36 -1.64
CA ARG A 8 5.21 11.41 -0.96
C ARG A 8 5.00 12.65 -1.83
N GLY A 9 5.99 13.06 -2.61
CA GLY A 9 5.88 14.23 -3.50
C GLY A 9 5.00 13.97 -4.73
N ALA A 10 4.92 12.72 -5.20
CA ALA A 10 4.16 12.33 -6.38
C ALA A 10 2.67 12.07 -6.10
N MET A 11 2.23 12.13 -4.84
CA MET A 11 0.93 11.63 -4.43
C MET A 11 0.24 12.56 -3.41
N LYS A 12 -1.07 12.77 -3.60
CA LYS A 12 -1.97 13.52 -2.70
C LYS A 12 -2.73 12.62 -1.73
N GLY A 13 -2.75 11.32 -2.00
CA GLY A 13 -3.33 10.29 -1.14
C GLY A 13 -2.49 10.06 0.12
N GLU A 14 -2.87 9.06 0.89
CA GLU A 14 -2.27 8.81 2.20
C GLU A 14 -1.20 7.72 2.11
N ILE A 15 -0.06 7.94 2.77
CA ILE A 15 1.00 6.95 2.93
C ILE A 15 1.26 6.75 4.42
N PHE A 16 1.16 5.50 4.86
CA PHE A 16 1.48 5.10 6.22
C PHE A 16 2.65 4.12 6.23
N ILE A 17 3.45 4.16 7.28
CA ILE A 17 4.68 3.35 7.41
C ILE A 17 4.54 2.47 8.65
N HIS A 18 4.88 1.17 8.52
CA HIS A 18 4.82 0.18 9.60
C HIS A 18 3.45 0.16 10.31
N GLN A 19 2.37 0.13 9.51
CA GLN A 19 1.00 0.26 9.99
C GLN A 19 0.25 -1.08 9.89
N ASN A 20 -0.70 -1.30 10.81
CA ASN A 20 -1.60 -2.44 10.77
C ASN A 20 -2.71 -2.18 9.74
N LEU A 21 -2.95 -3.13 8.85
CA LEU A 21 -4.00 -3.04 7.83
C LEU A 21 -5.41 -2.92 8.43
N ALA A 22 -5.63 -3.45 9.64
CA ALA A 22 -6.88 -3.30 10.37
C ALA A 22 -7.23 -1.82 10.65
N GLU A 23 -6.22 -0.95 10.81
CA GLU A 23 -6.39 0.50 11.02
C GLU A 23 -6.78 1.25 9.73
N HIS A 24 -6.78 0.56 8.58
CA HIS A 24 -7.03 1.14 7.25
C HIS A 24 -8.26 0.54 6.56
N ASP A 25 -9.28 0.16 7.36
CA ASP A 25 -10.57 -0.38 6.90
C ASP A 25 -10.46 -1.73 6.14
N VAL A 26 -9.32 -2.41 6.22
CA VAL A 26 -9.15 -3.75 5.65
C VAL A 26 -9.71 -4.76 6.63
N ARG A 27 -11.00 -5.08 6.46
CA ARG A 27 -11.74 -5.90 7.42
C ARG A 27 -11.10 -7.28 7.59
N LYS A 28 -10.96 -7.69 8.86
CA LYS A 28 -10.49 -9.04 9.27
C LYS A 28 -9.06 -9.37 8.86
N VAL A 29 -8.24 -8.36 8.56
CA VAL A 29 -6.81 -8.53 8.27
C VAL A 29 -5.99 -7.98 9.43
N ASP A 30 -5.45 -8.88 10.24
CA ASP A 30 -4.51 -8.57 11.33
C ASP A 30 -3.08 -8.75 10.81
N ALA A 31 -2.58 -7.77 10.07
CA ALA A 31 -1.24 -7.81 9.50
C ALA A 31 -0.61 -6.43 9.39
N VAL A 32 0.70 -6.35 9.66
CA VAL A 32 1.49 -5.12 9.54
C VAL A 32 2.16 -5.05 8.18
N ALA A 33 1.99 -3.94 7.46
CA ALA A 33 2.71 -3.69 6.22
C ALA A 33 3.84 -2.68 6.45
N ASP A 34 4.97 -2.86 5.77
CA ASP A 34 6.06 -1.87 5.79
C ASP A 34 5.56 -0.50 5.27
N VAL A 35 4.71 -0.53 4.23
CA VAL A 35 4.04 0.67 3.68
C VAL A 35 2.57 0.37 3.36
N VAL A 36 1.67 1.26 3.76
CA VAL A 36 0.27 1.27 3.31
C VAL A 36 0.02 2.51 2.47
N ILE A 37 -0.58 2.34 1.28
CA ILE A 37 -0.83 3.42 0.33
C ILE A 37 -2.33 3.48 -0.01
N ARG A 38 -2.95 4.64 0.20
CA ARG A 38 -4.33 4.94 -0.19
C ARG A 38 -4.33 6.00 -1.30
N PRO A 39 -4.36 5.60 -2.58
CA PRO A 39 -4.46 6.56 -3.67
C PRO A 39 -5.85 7.21 -3.70
N SER A 40 -5.91 8.51 -3.96
CA SER A 40 -7.14 9.29 -4.12
C SER A 40 -7.88 9.02 -5.44
N GLY A 41 -7.27 8.29 -6.37
CA GLY A 41 -7.92 7.89 -7.61
C GLY A 41 -7.04 7.17 -8.62
N LYS A 42 -7.62 6.87 -9.80
CA LYS A 42 -6.99 6.04 -10.85
C LYS A 42 -5.67 6.61 -11.40
N LYS A 43 -5.56 7.94 -11.54
CA LYS A 43 -4.33 8.59 -12.04
C LYS A 43 -3.18 8.35 -11.07
N GLU A 44 -3.44 8.54 -9.78
CA GLU A 44 -2.46 8.36 -8.73
C GLU A 44 -2.06 6.90 -8.54
N LEU A 45 -3.03 5.98 -8.59
CA LEU A 45 -2.75 4.55 -8.58
C LEU A 45 -1.77 4.15 -9.70
N LYS A 46 -1.97 4.66 -10.93
CA LYS A 46 -1.04 4.41 -12.04
C LYS A 46 0.37 4.92 -11.75
N THR A 47 0.49 6.12 -11.18
CA THR A 47 1.78 6.70 -10.80
C THR A 47 2.48 5.86 -9.72
N VAL A 48 1.76 5.50 -8.66
CA VAL A 48 2.28 4.65 -7.57
C VAL A 48 2.75 3.30 -8.11
N LEU A 49 1.93 2.61 -8.90
CA LEU A 49 2.30 1.31 -9.48
C LEU A 49 3.55 1.44 -10.35
N LYS A 50 3.66 2.50 -11.16
CA LYS A 50 4.85 2.75 -11.98
C LYS A 50 6.11 2.90 -11.12
N ILE A 51 6.05 3.71 -10.06
CA ILE A 51 7.20 3.95 -9.16
C ILE A 51 7.60 2.66 -8.44
N LEU A 52 6.64 1.92 -7.88
CA LEU A 52 6.90 0.67 -7.17
C LEU A 52 7.48 -0.41 -8.10
N HIS A 53 6.97 -0.49 -9.33
CA HIS A 53 7.49 -1.42 -10.33
C HIS A 53 8.93 -1.06 -10.75
N GLN A 54 9.21 0.22 -11.03
CA GLN A 54 10.54 0.69 -11.41
C GLN A 54 11.57 0.50 -10.30
N SER A 55 11.16 0.70 -9.04
CA SER A 55 12.01 0.51 -7.86
C SER A 55 12.15 -0.96 -7.44
N ARG A 56 11.43 -1.89 -8.11
CA ARG A 56 11.33 -3.31 -7.74
C ARG A 56 10.88 -3.51 -6.28
N PHE A 57 10.09 -2.59 -5.77
CA PHE A 57 9.57 -2.69 -4.41
C PHE A 57 8.39 -3.68 -4.41
N PRO A 58 8.43 -4.75 -3.59
CA PRO A 58 7.32 -5.70 -3.48
C PRO A 58 6.04 -4.96 -3.13
N HIS A 59 4.97 -5.22 -3.88
CA HIS A 59 3.69 -4.58 -3.62
C HIS A 59 2.51 -5.47 -4.00
N VAL A 60 1.40 -5.25 -3.32
CA VAL A 60 0.12 -5.90 -3.59
C VAL A 60 -1.00 -4.85 -3.59
N VAL A 61 -1.98 -5.06 -4.45
CA VAL A 61 -3.21 -4.25 -4.49
C VAL A 61 -4.33 -5.06 -3.86
N ILE A 62 -5.02 -4.46 -2.90
CA ILE A 62 -6.14 -5.07 -2.20
C ILE A 62 -7.35 -4.12 -2.21
N ASP A 63 -8.54 -4.71 -2.22
CA ASP A 63 -9.80 -4.02 -1.98
C ASP A 63 -10.18 -4.19 -0.50
N ARG A 64 -10.70 -3.14 0.15
CA ARG A 64 -11.25 -3.20 1.51
C ARG A 64 -12.31 -4.27 1.71
N LYS A 65 -13.06 -4.62 0.66
CA LYS A 65 -14.12 -5.65 0.68
C LYS A 65 -13.60 -7.05 0.35
N GLY A 66 -12.39 -7.15 -0.18
CA GLY A 66 -11.76 -8.41 -0.53
C GLY A 66 -11.44 -9.27 0.71
N ARG A 67 -11.13 -10.54 0.48
CA ARG A 67 -10.56 -11.42 1.51
C ARG A 67 -9.10 -11.64 1.17
N VAL A 68 -8.21 -11.19 2.05
CA VAL A 68 -6.77 -11.38 1.92
C VAL A 68 -6.26 -11.96 3.23
N VAL A 69 -5.29 -12.88 3.14
CA VAL A 69 -4.63 -13.49 4.29
C VAL A 69 -3.13 -13.27 4.14
N PHE A 70 -2.52 -12.66 5.14
CA PHE A 70 -1.05 -12.57 5.27
C PHE A 70 -0.64 -13.60 6.34
N PRO A 71 -0.08 -14.76 5.96
CA PRO A 71 0.18 -15.86 6.89
C PRO A 71 1.05 -15.47 8.08
N ASP A 72 2.06 -14.65 7.82
CA ASP A 72 3.05 -14.23 8.82
C ASP A 72 2.61 -12.99 9.62
N LYS A 73 1.33 -12.57 9.48
CA LYS A 73 0.80 -11.30 10.02
C LYS A 73 1.64 -10.08 9.65
N ARG A 74 2.40 -10.18 8.56
CA ARG A 74 3.30 -9.14 8.08
C ARG A 74 3.40 -9.19 6.57
N TYR A 75 3.58 -8.02 5.96
CA TYR A 75 3.92 -7.90 4.55
C TYR A 75 5.13 -7.00 4.37
N HIS A 76 6.21 -7.59 3.87
CA HIS A 76 7.46 -6.90 3.58
C HIS A 76 7.40 -6.21 2.22
N GLY A 77 6.72 -5.07 2.17
CA GLY A 77 6.44 -4.33 0.94
C GLY A 77 5.31 -3.31 1.10
N ALA A 78 4.80 -2.83 -0.03
CA ALA A 78 3.71 -1.85 -0.08
C ALA A 78 2.36 -2.54 -0.28
N VAL A 79 1.40 -2.24 0.58
CA VAL A 79 0.00 -2.63 0.41
C VAL A 79 -0.78 -1.42 -0.09
N ILE A 80 -1.33 -1.52 -1.29
CA ILE A 80 -2.15 -0.48 -1.90
C ILE A 80 -3.61 -0.84 -1.64
N VAL A 81 -4.33 0.03 -0.91
CA VAL A 81 -5.72 -0.20 -0.52
C VAL A 81 -6.64 0.64 -1.41
N LEU A 82 -7.52 -0.03 -2.16
CA LEU A 82 -8.54 0.60 -3.00
C LEU A 82 -9.91 0.66 -2.30
N GLU A 83 -10.73 1.63 -2.69
CA GLU A 83 -12.15 1.78 -2.30
C GLU A 83 -13.12 1.06 -3.24
#